data_AF-A0A0F9A5I7-F1
#
_entry.id   AF-A0A0F9A5I7-F1
#
_cell.length_a   1.000
_cell.length_b   1.000
_cell.length_c   1.000
_cell.angle_alpha   90.00
_cell.angle_beta   90.00
_cell.angle_gamma   90.00
#
_symmetry.space_group_name_H-M   'P 1'
#
loop_
_entity.id
_entity.type
_entity.pdbx_description
1 polymer ?
#
loop_
_entity_poly.entity_id
_entity_poly.type
_entity_poly.pdbx_seq_one_letter_code
_entity_poly.pdbx_strand_id
1 'polypeptide(L)'
;MYRKDWLPSQDCLLTRPRAVALLAMGESRREYINQFILRNNGSAWDETWAIGAIGLVYNHDKMFVMDDLRVLSGKKEVEWAGLLKDHQKPIITSAVYPEYPTSVRYPIEEVVKKVNDEYFTNTIAYAIGYALLIGVKELNLYGCDFTYPDRHVAESGAQNVAYLLGRAESFGMTYRISALSTLLSANECMNIDGMVRRNLYGYAKQPFLEVQ
;
A
#
# COMPACT_ATOMS: atom_id res chain seq x y z
N MET A 1 -18.17 10.56 12.28
CA MET A 1 -17.76 11.63 13.21
C MET A 1 -16.44 12.18 12.69
N TYR A 2 -16.48 13.32 12.01
CA TYR A 2 -15.32 13.90 11.31
C TYR A 2 -14.43 14.62 12.32
N ARG A 3 -13.19 14.15 12.54
CA ARG A 3 -12.18 14.96 13.25
C ARG A 3 -11.87 16.18 12.40
N LYS A 4 -11.97 17.37 13.01
CA LYS A 4 -11.80 18.69 12.40
C LYS A 4 -10.43 19.30 12.69
N ASP A 5 -9.47 18.46 13.05
CA ASP A 5 -8.11 18.87 13.40
C ASP A 5 -7.15 18.25 12.37
N TRP A 6 -7.25 18.72 11.12
CA TRP A 6 -6.33 18.30 10.07
C TRP A 6 -4.99 19.00 10.28
N LEU A 7 -3.95 18.19 10.43
CA LEU A 7 -2.56 18.63 10.40
C LEU A 7 -2.29 19.41 9.08
N PRO A 8 -1.54 20.54 9.11
CA PRO A 8 -0.97 21.15 7.91
C PRO A 8 -0.43 20.09 6.94
N SER A 9 -0.52 20.30 5.62
CA SER A 9 -0.19 19.24 4.65
C SER A 9 1.18 18.60 4.90
N GLN A 10 2.21 19.37 5.27
CA GLN A 10 3.55 18.84 5.60
C GLN A 10 3.63 18.04 6.91
N ASP A 11 2.76 18.33 7.88
CA ASP A 11 2.74 17.64 9.19
C ASP A 11 2.30 16.18 9.04
N CYS A 12 1.73 15.79 7.89
CA CYS A 12 1.43 14.40 7.59
C CYS A 12 2.69 13.52 7.62
N LEU A 13 3.88 14.08 7.31
CA LEU A 13 5.14 13.34 7.36
C LEU A 13 5.70 13.18 8.78
N LEU A 14 5.10 13.84 9.77
CA LEU A 14 5.51 13.76 11.18
C LEU A 14 4.81 12.63 11.95
N THR A 15 3.71 12.09 11.41
CA THR A 15 2.99 11.00 12.09
C THR A 15 3.83 9.72 12.10
N ARG A 16 3.68 8.93 13.17
CA ARG A 16 4.42 7.67 13.39
C ARG A 16 3.45 6.54 13.77
N PRO A 17 2.56 6.11 12.85
CA PRO A 17 1.65 5.01 13.11
C PRO A 17 2.42 3.72 13.36
N ARG A 18 1.97 2.92 14.32
CA ARG A 18 2.53 1.58 14.59
C ARG A 18 1.98 0.58 13.59
N ALA A 19 0.68 0.62 13.32
CA ALA A 19 -0.01 -0.25 12.38
C ALA A 19 -0.68 0.55 11.26
N VAL A 20 -0.49 0.11 10.01
CA VAL A 20 -1.01 0.79 8.81
C VAL A 20 -1.78 -0.20 7.93
N ALA A 21 -2.92 0.24 7.39
CA ALA A 21 -3.54 -0.39 6.22
C ALA A 21 -3.12 0.35 4.95
N LEU A 22 -2.52 -0.36 4.01
CA LEU A 22 -2.24 0.13 2.66
C LEU A 22 -3.31 -0.41 1.71
N LEU A 23 -4.09 0.49 1.13
CA LEU A 23 -5.22 0.16 0.27
C LEU A 23 -4.93 0.60 -1.17
N ALA A 24 -4.92 -0.36 -2.09
CA ALA A 24 -4.74 -0.16 -3.52
C ALA A 24 -5.97 -0.63 -4.33
N MET A 25 -5.90 -0.50 -5.66
CA MET A 25 -7.05 -0.67 -6.55
C MET A 25 -7.38 -2.12 -6.91
N GLY A 26 -6.50 -3.09 -6.64
CA GLY A 26 -6.71 -4.50 -6.95
C GLY A 26 -7.98 -5.07 -6.30
N GLU A 27 -8.50 -6.14 -6.86
CA GLU A 27 -9.77 -6.73 -6.46
C GLU A 27 -9.76 -7.31 -5.03
N SER A 28 -8.59 -7.70 -4.53
CA SER A 28 -8.38 -8.13 -3.16
C SER A 28 -8.64 -7.01 -2.13
N ARG A 29 -8.81 -5.75 -2.57
CA ARG A 29 -9.26 -4.62 -1.75
C ARG A 29 -10.54 -4.91 -0.98
N ARG A 30 -11.41 -5.80 -1.47
CA ARG A 30 -12.66 -6.17 -0.78
C ARG A 30 -12.43 -6.74 0.63
N GLU A 31 -11.28 -7.38 0.88
CA GLU A 31 -10.96 -7.89 2.22
C GLU A 31 -10.76 -6.78 3.25
N TYR A 32 -10.41 -5.56 2.83
CA TYR A 32 -10.34 -4.40 3.71
C TYR A 32 -11.69 -4.14 4.40
N ILE A 33 -12.79 -4.18 3.62
CA ILE A 33 -14.14 -3.96 4.13
C ILE A 33 -14.51 -5.07 5.11
N ASN A 34 -14.21 -6.33 4.77
CA ASN A 34 -14.49 -7.46 5.65
C ASN A 34 -13.77 -7.32 7.00
N GLN A 35 -12.49 -6.93 6.99
CA GLN A 35 -11.71 -6.70 8.21
C GLN A 35 -12.26 -5.55 9.06
N PHE A 36 -12.70 -4.47 8.41
CA PHE A 36 -13.34 -3.33 9.08
C PHE A 36 -14.66 -3.75 9.76
N ILE A 37 -15.50 -4.52 9.07
CA ILE A 37 -16.79 -5.02 9.61
C ILE A 37 -16.55 -5.99 10.78
N LEU A 38 -15.64 -6.95 10.63
CA LEU A 38 -15.33 -7.96 11.66
C LEU A 38 -14.86 -7.33 12.98
N ARG A 39 -14.39 -6.08 12.95
CA ARG A 39 -13.97 -5.31 14.12
C ARG A 39 -15.03 -4.32 14.59
N ASN A 40 -16.31 -4.62 14.35
CA ASN A 40 -17.44 -3.78 14.72
C ASN A 40 -17.34 -2.36 14.15
N ASN A 41 -16.91 -2.22 12.89
CA ASN A 41 -16.69 -0.95 12.21
C ASN A 41 -15.59 -0.07 12.84
N GLY A 42 -14.64 -0.69 13.54
CA GLY A 42 -13.44 -0.03 14.09
C GLY A 42 -12.23 -0.19 13.17
N SER A 43 -11.31 0.78 13.21
CA SER A 43 -10.02 0.65 12.53
C SER A 43 -9.11 -0.32 13.29
N ALA A 44 -8.54 -1.31 12.60
CA ALA A 44 -7.48 -2.16 13.15
C ALA A 44 -6.11 -1.47 13.17
N TRP A 45 -6.03 -0.30 12.54
CA TRP A 45 -4.80 0.38 12.18
C TRP A 45 -4.83 1.80 12.70
N ASP A 46 -3.65 2.35 13.01
CA ASP A 46 -3.50 3.74 13.42
C ASP A 46 -3.75 4.68 12.24
N GLU A 47 -3.37 4.26 11.03
CA GLU A 47 -3.62 4.99 9.79
C GLU A 47 -4.02 4.06 8.62
N THR A 48 -4.84 4.58 7.72
CA THR A 48 -5.11 3.99 6.40
C THR A 48 -4.46 4.85 5.31
N TRP A 49 -3.66 4.23 4.45
CA TRP A 49 -2.99 4.87 3.32
C TRP A 49 -3.60 4.40 2.01
N ALA A 50 -4.03 5.34 1.17
CA ALA A 50 -4.63 5.07 -0.13
C ALA A 50 -3.61 5.20 -1.26
N ILE A 51 -3.69 4.33 -2.27
CA ILE A 51 -2.87 4.39 -3.48
C ILE A 51 -3.70 4.86 -4.68
N GLY A 52 -3.33 6.00 -5.25
CA GLY A 52 -4.01 6.53 -6.45
C GLY A 52 -5.51 6.77 -6.22
N ALA A 53 -6.31 6.58 -7.26
CA ALA A 53 -7.74 6.91 -7.29
C ALA A 53 -8.59 6.30 -6.16
N ILE A 54 -8.13 5.23 -5.49
CA ILE A 54 -8.84 4.61 -4.38
C ILE A 54 -9.10 5.60 -3.22
N GLY A 55 -8.25 6.63 -3.07
CA GLY A 55 -8.41 7.68 -2.07
C GLY A 55 -9.66 8.53 -2.28
N LEU A 56 -10.21 8.59 -3.49
CA LEU A 56 -11.46 9.29 -3.77
C LEU A 56 -12.70 8.51 -3.31
N VAL A 57 -12.54 7.21 -3.02
CA VAL A 57 -13.64 6.31 -2.65
C VAL A 57 -13.59 5.97 -1.16
N TYR A 58 -12.40 5.72 -0.62
CA TYR A 58 -12.22 5.25 0.76
C TYR A 58 -11.72 6.36 1.68
N ASN A 59 -12.26 6.37 2.91
CA ASN A 59 -11.72 7.22 3.96
C ASN A 59 -10.31 6.75 4.36
N HIS A 60 -9.33 7.65 4.24
CA HIS A 60 -7.92 7.39 4.51
C HIS A 60 -7.26 8.55 5.28
N ASP A 61 -6.03 8.40 5.74
CA ASP A 61 -5.25 9.45 6.41
C ASP A 61 -4.24 10.10 5.47
N LYS A 62 -3.66 9.31 4.55
CA LYS A 62 -2.76 9.78 3.50
C LYS A 62 -3.06 9.11 2.17
N MET A 63 -2.81 9.82 1.08
CA MET A 63 -2.91 9.28 -0.27
C MET A 63 -1.54 9.37 -0.94
N PHE A 64 -1.10 8.29 -1.58
CA PHE A 64 0.13 8.26 -2.37
C PHE A 64 -0.24 8.30 -3.85
N VAL A 65 0.29 9.29 -4.56
CA VAL A 65 0.19 9.45 -6.02
C VAL A 65 1.57 9.87 -6.52
N MET A 66 2.44 8.90 -6.81
CA MET A 66 3.83 9.22 -7.14
C MET A 66 4.02 9.81 -8.54
N ASP A 67 3.05 9.58 -9.44
CA ASP A 67 2.97 10.29 -10.71
C ASP A 67 2.97 11.81 -10.49
N ASP A 68 3.68 12.53 -11.36
CA ASP A 68 3.60 13.99 -11.43
C ASP A 68 2.13 14.40 -11.68
N LEU A 69 1.54 15.15 -10.75
CA LEU A 69 0.12 15.49 -10.80
C LEU A 69 -0.26 16.33 -12.03
N ARG A 70 0.65 17.18 -12.54
CA ARG A 70 0.41 17.95 -13.76
C ARG A 70 0.39 17.05 -14.98
N VAL A 71 1.39 16.16 -15.10
CA VAL A 71 1.44 15.16 -16.18
C VAL A 71 0.22 14.26 -16.13
N LEU A 72 -0.18 13.81 -14.94
CA LEU A 72 -1.35 12.98 -14.73
C LEU A 72 -2.64 13.70 -15.15
N SER A 73 -2.82 14.97 -14.75
CA SER A 73 -3.98 15.79 -15.10
C SER A 73 -4.09 16.14 -16.59
N GLY A 74 -2.97 16.09 -17.32
CA GLY A 74 -2.94 16.31 -18.76
C GLY A 74 -3.38 15.10 -19.59
N LYS A 75 -3.48 13.91 -18.97
CA LYS A 75 -3.92 12.68 -19.65
C LYS A 75 -5.44 12.63 -19.67
N LYS A 76 -6.02 12.53 -20.87
CA LYS A 76 -7.49 12.51 -21.05
C LYS A 76 -8.15 11.31 -20.37
N GLU A 77 -7.44 10.20 -20.27
CA GLU A 77 -7.94 8.95 -19.68
C GLU A 77 -7.95 8.97 -18.14
N VAL A 78 -7.45 10.05 -17.51
CA VAL A 78 -7.24 10.14 -16.06
C VAL A 78 -8.03 11.30 -15.45
N GLU A 79 -9.35 11.29 -15.67
CA GLU A 79 -10.26 12.36 -15.23
C GLU A 79 -10.21 12.62 -13.71
N TRP A 80 -9.94 11.58 -12.92
CA TRP A 80 -9.90 11.68 -11.47
C TRP A 80 -8.77 12.56 -10.93
N ALA A 81 -7.72 12.81 -11.70
CA ALA A 81 -6.61 13.69 -11.30
C ALA A 81 -7.06 15.15 -11.13
N GLY A 82 -8.11 15.57 -11.86
CA GLY A 82 -8.72 16.89 -11.67
C GLY A 82 -9.41 17.03 -10.32
N LEU A 83 -10.01 15.95 -9.81
CA LEU A 83 -10.70 15.92 -8.51
C LEU A 83 -9.74 16.09 -7.33
N LEU A 84 -8.43 15.86 -7.55
CA LEU A 84 -7.42 16.04 -6.51
C LEU A 84 -7.17 17.50 -6.12
N LYS A 85 -7.56 18.46 -6.97
CA LYS A 85 -7.40 19.90 -6.68
C LYS A 85 -8.20 20.32 -5.46
N ASP A 86 -9.37 19.70 -5.26
CA ASP A 86 -10.28 19.96 -4.14
C ASP A 86 -10.12 18.92 -3.01
N HIS A 87 -9.14 18.01 -3.12
CA HIS A 87 -8.96 16.94 -2.16
C HIS A 87 -8.36 17.47 -0.84
N GLN A 88 -9.00 17.11 0.28
CA GLN A 88 -8.73 17.73 1.58
C GLN A 88 -7.67 17.01 2.42
N LYS A 89 -7.20 15.83 2.00
CA LYS A 89 -6.22 15.04 2.75
C LYS A 89 -4.85 15.07 2.08
N PRO A 90 -3.76 14.82 2.83
CA PRO A 90 -2.41 14.87 2.29
C PRO A 90 -2.22 13.92 1.09
N ILE A 91 -1.73 14.46 -0.03
CA ILE A 91 -1.34 13.73 -1.23
C ILE A 91 0.18 13.70 -1.29
N ILE A 92 0.78 12.58 -0.91
CA ILE A 92 2.22 12.37 -1.05
C ILE A 92 2.55 12.03 -2.51
N THR A 93 3.39 12.84 -3.14
CA THR A 93 3.68 12.78 -4.58
C THR A 93 5.14 13.18 -4.88
N SER A 94 5.58 13.06 -6.13
CA SER A 94 6.94 13.36 -6.57
C SER A 94 7.31 14.85 -6.46
N ALA A 95 6.34 15.76 -6.61
CA ALA A 95 6.55 17.20 -6.49
C ALA A 95 5.29 17.94 -6.01
N VAL A 96 5.50 19.11 -5.41
CA VAL A 96 4.41 19.96 -4.88
C VAL A 96 3.97 20.99 -5.91
N TYR A 97 2.67 21.28 -5.94
CA TYR A 97 2.09 22.24 -6.87
C TYR A 97 1.03 23.12 -6.19
N PRO A 98 0.99 24.44 -6.46
CA PRO A 98 -0.01 25.33 -5.88
C PRO A 98 -1.47 24.94 -6.15
N GLU A 99 -1.76 24.37 -7.32
CA GLU A 99 -3.10 23.91 -7.70
C GLU A 99 -3.55 22.62 -6.99
N TYR A 100 -2.63 21.95 -6.27
CA TYR A 100 -2.88 20.78 -5.43
C TYR A 100 -2.43 21.10 -4.00
N PRO A 101 -3.22 21.89 -3.23
CA PRO A 101 -2.75 22.51 -1.98
C PRO A 101 -2.40 21.50 -0.88
N THR A 102 -2.93 20.28 -0.97
CA THR A 102 -2.64 19.17 -0.06
C THR A 102 -1.50 18.27 -0.54
N SER A 103 -0.84 18.62 -1.66
CA SER A 103 0.34 17.90 -2.15
C SER A 103 1.54 18.07 -1.22
N VAL A 104 2.25 16.96 -0.99
CA VAL A 104 3.41 16.87 -0.12
C VAL A 104 4.50 16.12 -0.89
N ARG A 105 5.71 16.69 -0.93
CA ARG A 105 6.85 16.03 -1.59
C ARG A 105 7.20 14.76 -0.83
N TYR A 106 7.27 13.65 -1.54
CA TYR A 106 7.75 12.38 -1.02
C TYR A 106 9.24 12.50 -0.62
N PRO A 107 9.64 12.03 0.57
CA PRO A 107 11.03 12.13 1.06
C PRO A 107 11.93 11.04 0.42
N ILE A 108 12.17 11.13 -0.88
CA ILE A 108 12.84 10.06 -1.64
C ILE A 108 14.29 9.89 -1.19
N GLU A 109 14.98 10.99 -0.88
CA GLU A 109 16.37 10.99 -0.48
C GLU A 109 16.57 10.22 0.84
N GLU A 110 15.69 10.43 1.83
CA GLU A 110 15.69 9.72 3.10
C GLU A 110 15.25 8.26 2.94
N VAL A 111 14.27 7.99 2.09
CA VAL A 111 13.80 6.62 1.83
C VAL A 111 14.89 5.79 1.17
N VAL A 112 15.53 6.28 0.10
CA VAL A 112 16.64 5.58 -0.57
C VAL A 112 17.78 5.35 0.40
N LYS A 113 18.13 6.34 1.22
CA LYS A 113 19.15 6.19 2.26
C LYS A 113 18.79 5.13 3.29
N LYS A 114 17.53 5.08 3.75
CA LYS A 114 17.06 4.10 4.72
C LYS A 114 17.05 2.68 4.15
N VAL A 115 16.47 2.53 2.96
CA VAL A 115 16.34 1.26 2.25
C VAL A 115 17.71 0.81 1.72
N ASN A 116 18.65 1.73 1.54
CA ASN A 116 19.96 1.50 0.92
C ASN A 116 19.83 0.87 -0.48
N ASP A 117 18.87 1.37 -1.25
CA ASP A 117 18.57 0.96 -2.63
C ASP A 117 17.65 2.01 -3.27
N GLU A 118 17.77 2.19 -4.59
CA GLU A 118 16.95 3.12 -5.40
C GLU A 118 15.91 2.40 -6.27
N TYR A 119 15.78 1.07 -6.14
CA TYR A 119 14.79 0.30 -6.87
C TYR A 119 13.36 0.61 -6.40
N PHE A 120 12.66 1.53 -7.08
CA PHE A 120 11.25 1.90 -6.87
C PHE A 120 10.49 1.99 -8.21
N THR A 121 9.57 1.05 -8.47
CA THR A 121 8.92 0.93 -9.79
C THR A 121 7.44 1.32 -9.81
N ASN A 122 6.79 1.45 -8.64
CA ASN A 122 5.37 1.83 -8.56
C ASN A 122 5.04 2.49 -7.22
N THR A 123 3.89 3.17 -7.15
CA THR A 123 3.41 3.90 -5.97
C THR A 123 3.28 3.01 -4.71
N ILE A 124 2.96 1.72 -4.86
CA ILE A 124 2.88 0.78 -3.73
C ILE A 124 4.27 0.59 -3.11
N ALA A 125 5.31 0.41 -3.92
CA ALA A 125 6.68 0.29 -3.46
C ALA A 125 7.15 1.56 -2.74
N TYR A 126 6.80 2.75 -3.25
CA TYR A 126 7.06 4.01 -2.54
C TYR A 126 6.35 4.04 -1.18
N ALA A 127 5.07 3.67 -1.07
CA ALA A 127 4.40 3.61 0.22
C ALA A 127 5.07 2.64 1.21
N ILE A 128 5.56 1.49 0.73
CA ILE A 128 6.34 0.56 1.57
C ILE A 128 7.68 1.18 2.00
N GLY A 129 8.42 1.80 1.09
CA GLY A 129 9.68 2.49 1.40
C GLY A 129 9.49 3.58 2.47
N TYR A 130 8.40 4.34 2.37
CA TYR A 130 8.02 5.31 3.40
C TYR A 130 7.68 4.65 4.74
N ALA A 131 6.96 3.52 4.75
CA ALA A 131 6.69 2.74 5.97
C ALA A 131 7.99 2.30 6.67
N LEU A 132 8.97 1.82 5.89
CA LEU A 132 10.30 1.45 6.37
C LEU A 132 11.08 2.65 6.93
N LEU A 133 10.98 3.82 6.29
CA LEU A 133 11.59 5.07 6.75
C LEU A 133 11.08 5.47 8.13
N ILE A 134 9.77 5.52 8.32
CA ILE A 134 9.17 6.05 9.54
C ILE A 134 9.04 5.01 10.66
N GLY A 135 9.36 3.74 10.38
CA GLY A 135 9.41 2.67 11.37
C GLY A 135 8.05 2.05 11.73
N VAL A 136 7.14 1.95 10.75
CA VAL A 136 5.89 1.18 10.88
C VAL A 136 6.21 -0.25 11.33
N LYS A 137 5.41 -0.80 12.25
CA LYS A 137 5.63 -2.15 12.81
C LYS A 137 4.75 -3.22 12.17
N GLU A 138 3.57 -2.85 11.71
CA GLU A 138 2.64 -3.75 11.04
C GLU A 138 2.04 -3.09 9.80
N LEU A 139 2.33 -3.64 8.62
CA LEU A 139 1.78 -3.18 7.35
C LEU A 139 0.77 -4.19 6.79
N ASN A 140 -0.49 -3.78 6.61
CA ASN A 140 -1.55 -4.63 6.08
C ASN A 140 -1.88 -4.21 4.65
N LEU A 141 -1.66 -5.09 3.68
CA LEU A 141 -1.80 -4.79 2.26
C LEU A 141 -3.12 -5.33 1.71
N TYR A 142 -3.91 -4.42 1.11
CA TYR A 142 -5.18 -4.70 0.47
C TYR A 142 -5.18 -4.15 -0.96
N GLY A 143 -5.70 -4.92 -1.92
CA GLY A 143 -5.76 -4.49 -3.32
C GLY A 143 -4.40 -4.37 -4.00
N CYS A 144 -3.35 -4.96 -3.44
CA CYS A 144 -2.01 -4.98 -4.02
C CYS A 144 -1.88 -6.18 -4.98
N ASP A 145 -2.70 -6.21 -6.02
CA ASP A 145 -2.77 -7.33 -6.96
C ASP A 145 -2.01 -7.01 -8.24
N PHE A 146 -1.22 -7.96 -8.72
CA PHE A 146 -0.33 -7.76 -9.86
C PHE A 146 -0.61 -8.70 -11.04
N THR A 147 -1.41 -9.72 -10.84
CA THR A 147 -1.89 -10.59 -11.92
C THR A 147 -3.41 -10.65 -11.86
N TYR A 148 -4.07 -10.64 -13.01
CA TYR A 148 -5.52 -10.68 -13.13
C TYR A 148 -5.94 -11.78 -14.12
N PRO A 149 -7.03 -12.53 -13.87
CA PRO A 149 -7.46 -13.62 -14.75
C PRO A 149 -7.63 -13.20 -16.22
N ASP A 150 -8.17 -11.99 -16.43
CA ASP A 150 -8.50 -11.47 -17.76
C ASP A 150 -7.38 -10.63 -18.38
N ARG A 151 -6.20 -10.55 -17.74
CA ARG A 151 -5.04 -9.84 -18.27
C ARG A 151 -3.88 -10.80 -18.46
N HIS A 152 -3.52 -11.03 -19.72
CA HIS A 152 -2.34 -11.81 -20.09
C HIS A 152 -1.01 -11.12 -19.71
N VAL A 153 -1.06 -9.90 -19.18
CA VAL A 153 0.10 -9.12 -18.73
C VAL A 153 -0.08 -8.81 -17.26
N ALA A 154 0.85 -9.29 -16.44
CA ALA A 154 0.95 -8.90 -15.03
C ALA A 154 1.31 -7.41 -14.94
N GLU A 155 0.67 -6.67 -14.03
CA GLU A 155 1.04 -5.30 -13.73
C GLU A 155 2.50 -5.26 -13.25
N SER A 156 3.30 -4.39 -13.88
CA SER A 156 4.71 -4.23 -13.56
C SER A 156 4.90 -3.74 -12.12
N GLY A 157 5.90 -4.29 -11.43
CA GLY A 157 6.33 -3.84 -10.10
C GLY A 157 5.97 -4.77 -8.94
N ALA A 158 5.34 -5.93 -9.20
CA ALA A 158 5.17 -6.99 -8.21
C ALA A 158 6.51 -7.41 -7.58
N GLN A 159 7.56 -7.49 -8.40
CA GLN A 159 8.91 -7.86 -7.98
C GLN A 159 9.50 -6.86 -6.99
N ASN A 160 9.30 -5.57 -7.22
CA ASN A 160 9.76 -4.52 -6.32
C ASN A 160 9.04 -4.59 -4.97
N VAL A 161 7.71 -4.72 -4.99
CA VAL A 161 6.91 -4.87 -3.77
C VAL A 161 7.34 -6.12 -2.99
N ALA A 162 7.49 -7.26 -3.66
CA ALA A 162 7.99 -8.49 -3.06
C ALA A 162 9.39 -8.34 -2.46
N TYR A 163 10.30 -7.65 -3.17
CA TYR A 163 11.66 -7.36 -2.71
C TYR A 163 11.66 -6.53 -1.42
N LEU A 164 10.91 -5.41 -1.39
CA LEU A 164 10.84 -4.56 -0.19
C LEU A 164 10.19 -5.28 0.99
N LEU A 165 9.13 -6.06 0.75
CA LEU A 165 8.49 -6.87 1.79
C LEU A 165 9.44 -7.96 2.33
N GLY A 166 10.22 -8.60 1.46
CA GLY A 166 11.25 -9.56 1.86
C GLY A 166 12.34 -8.96 2.76
N ARG A 167 12.49 -7.64 2.75
CA ARG A 167 13.43 -6.91 3.63
C ARG A 167 12.79 -6.35 4.90
N ALA A 168 11.46 -6.36 5.01
CA ALA A 168 10.71 -5.68 6.07
C ALA A 168 11.15 -6.08 7.49
N GLU A 169 11.43 -7.37 7.72
CA GLU A 169 11.84 -7.87 9.03
C GLU A 169 13.16 -7.26 9.51
N SER A 170 14.13 -7.04 8.61
CA SER A 170 15.40 -6.36 8.94
C SER A 170 15.21 -4.92 9.42
N PHE A 171 14.05 -4.32 9.14
CA PHE A 171 13.64 -3.00 9.61
C PHE A 171 12.71 -3.06 10.83
N GLY A 172 12.44 -4.26 11.37
CA GLY A 172 11.51 -4.48 12.47
C GLY A 172 10.05 -4.22 12.09
N MET A 173 9.70 -4.46 10.82
CA MET A 173 8.34 -4.37 10.29
C MET A 173 7.84 -5.75 9.88
N THR A 174 6.64 -6.10 10.33
CA THR A 174 5.89 -7.26 9.86
C THR A 174 4.84 -6.83 8.86
N TYR A 175 4.35 -7.77 8.03
CA TYR A 175 3.31 -7.47 7.07
C TYR A 175 2.28 -8.59 6.95
N ARG A 176 1.07 -8.20 6.52
CA ARG A 176 -0.02 -9.11 6.16
C ARG A 176 -0.48 -8.78 4.76
N ILE A 177 -0.69 -9.81 3.95
CA ILE A 177 -1.24 -9.67 2.60
C ILE A 177 -2.64 -10.27 2.64
N SER A 178 -3.59 -9.59 2.01
CA SER A 178 -4.92 -10.16 1.74
C SER A 178 -4.81 -11.57 1.14
N ALA A 179 -5.55 -12.53 1.68
CA ALA A 179 -5.56 -13.91 1.22
C ALA A 179 -6.08 -14.02 -0.22
N LEU A 180 -6.79 -13.01 -0.73
CA LEU A 180 -7.25 -12.97 -2.13
C LEU A 180 -6.23 -12.34 -3.09
N SER A 181 -5.08 -11.87 -2.61
CA SER A 181 -4.13 -11.13 -3.45
C SER A 181 -3.25 -12.05 -4.28
N THR A 182 -2.91 -11.61 -5.49
CA THR A 182 -1.93 -12.30 -6.34
C THR A 182 -0.48 -11.97 -5.98
N LEU A 183 -0.23 -10.99 -5.11
CA LEU A 183 1.10 -10.70 -4.59
C LEU A 183 1.63 -11.88 -3.75
N LEU A 184 2.85 -12.33 -4.05
CA LEU A 184 3.50 -13.49 -3.41
C LEU A 184 2.61 -14.76 -3.41
N SER A 185 1.76 -14.90 -4.42
CA SER A 185 0.78 -15.98 -4.58
C SER A 185 -0.06 -16.20 -3.31
N ALA A 186 -0.46 -15.13 -2.63
CA ALA A 186 -1.24 -15.24 -1.39
C ALA A 186 -2.57 -15.98 -1.64
N ASN A 187 -3.20 -15.76 -2.80
CA ASN A 187 -4.40 -16.44 -3.29
C ASN A 187 -4.24 -17.94 -3.57
N GLU A 188 -3.02 -18.46 -3.62
CA GLU A 188 -2.74 -19.89 -3.81
C GLU A 188 -2.39 -20.59 -2.49
N CYS A 189 -2.40 -19.86 -1.37
CA CYS A 189 -2.15 -20.45 -0.06
C CYS A 189 -3.36 -21.26 0.42
N MET A 190 -3.10 -22.34 1.14
CA MET A 190 -4.12 -23.20 1.75
C MET A 190 -4.12 -23.02 3.27
N ASN A 191 -5.30 -23.15 3.88
CA ASN A 191 -5.41 -23.25 5.33
C ASN A 191 -5.42 -24.74 5.73
N ILE A 192 -4.40 -25.17 6.45
CA ILE A 192 -4.26 -26.53 6.99
C ILE A 192 -4.14 -26.38 8.50
N ASP A 193 -5.12 -26.90 9.24
CA ASP A 193 -5.16 -26.87 10.71
C ASP A 193 -4.96 -25.47 11.32
N GLY A 194 -5.52 -24.43 10.69
CA GLY A 194 -5.40 -23.04 11.14
C GLY A 194 -4.11 -22.34 10.71
N MET A 195 -3.22 -23.03 9.98
CA MET A 195 -1.99 -22.45 9.44
C MET A 195 -2.11 -22.18 7.94
N VAL A 196 -1.71 -20.98 7.53
CA VAL A 196 -1.59 -20.61 6.11
C VAL A 196 -0.30 -21.22 5.56
N ARG A 197 -0.41 -22.08 4.56
CA ARG A 197 0.71 -22.80 3.94
C ARG A 197 0.72 -22.59 2.42
N ARG A 198 1.91 -22.49 1.82
CA ARG A 198 2.09 -22.48 0.37
C ARG A 198 2.39 -23.90 -0.13
N ASN A 199 1.92 -24.23 -1.32
CA ASN A 199 2.36 -25.44 -2.00
C ASN A 199 3.82 -25.28 -2.44
N LEU A 200 4.66 -26.23 -2.05
CA LEU A 200 6.02 -26.32 -2.56
C LEU A 200 5.99 -26.88 -3.97
N TYR A 201 6.48 -26.09 -4.93
CA TYR A 201 6.61 -26.49 -6.32
C TYR A 201 7.47 -27.76 -6.45
N GLY A 202 7.02 -28.71 -7.28
CA GLY A 202 7.73 -29.96 -7.57
C GLY A 202 7.48 -31.11 -6.59
N TYR A 203 6.73 -30.90 -5.50
CA TYR A 203 6.42 -31.95 -4.51
C TYR A 203 5.11 -32.67 -4.85
N ALA A 204 5.18 -33.96 -5.20
CA ALA A 204 3.99 -34.79 -5.43
C ALA A 204 3.15 -35.01 -4.15
N LYS A 205 3.80 -35.01 -2.98
CA LYS A 205 3.17 -34.97 -1.65
C LYS A 205 3.86 -33.87 -0.84
N GLN A 206 3.08 -32.96 -0.27
CA GLN A 206 3.61 -31.83 0.50
C GLN A 206 4.29 -32.34 1.79
N PRO A 207 5.55 -31.94 2.07
CA PRO A 207 6.24 -32.33 3.29
C PRO A 207 5.63 -31.60 4.50
N PHE A 208 5.73 -32.23 5.68
CA PHE A 208 5.42 -31.56 6.94
C PHE A 208 6.62 -30.70 7.35
N LEU A 209 6.42 -29.39 7.50
CA LEU A 209 7.46 -28.44 7.86
C LEU A 209 7.08 -27.71 9.15
N GLU A 210 7.85 -27.97 10.21
CA GLU A 210 7.86 -27.13 11.40
C GLU A 210 8.73 -25.91 11.10
N VAL A 211 8.08 -24.78 10.88
CA VAL A 211 8.78 -23.49 10.76
C VAL A 211 8.70 -22.84 12.14
N GLN A 212 9.87 -22.49 12.70
CA GLN A 212 10.00 -21.83 14.00
C GLN A 212 9.55 -20.38 13.94
#